data_AF-A0A1F6B3V8-F1
#
_entry.id   AF-A0A1F6B3V8-F1
#
_cell.length_a   1.000
_cell.length_b   1.000
_cell.length_c   1.000
_cell.angle_alpha   90.00
_cell.angle_beta   90.00
_cell.angle_gamma   90.00
#
_symmetry.space_group_name_H-M   'P 1'
#
loop_
_entity.id
_entity.type
_entity.pdbx_description
1 polymer ?
#
loop_
_entity_poly.entity_id
_entity_poly.type
_entity_poly.pdbx_seq_one_letter_code
_entity_poly.pdbx_strand_id
1 'polypeptide(L)'
;MTGGLAVNNAGLHDDIDLFFITSHSTLWISRLLATIVVELLGKRRKPEDRVVTDKICLNMFMSEDALRLPGGDQDLFAAHEVLQMEPLWGRGDSHWQFLRANVWVKTFLPVAWDIKRSARNNHPKNTYLWTQLSVVVLRFFELPAKGVQLWYMRRRRKNEIITRGVLRFHPHDARAWIRNKFTVRLAKYNMPLDNIFYDR
;
A
#
# COMPACT_ATOMS: atom_id res chain seq x y z
N MET A 1 -6.27 2.91 3.13
CA MET A 1 -6.28 3.70 1.88
C MET A 1 -4.93 4.36 1.70
N THR A 2 -4.54 4.58 0.46
CA THR A 2 -3.29 5.26 0.05
C THR A 2 -3.64 6.42 -0.89
N GLY A 3 -2.62 7.09 -1.44
CA GLY A 3 -2.80 8.11 -2.48
C GLY A 3 -3.40 9.42 -1.96
N GLY A 4 -3.86 10.26 -2.89
CA GLY A 4 -4.36 11.61 -2.59
C GLY A 4 -5.51 11.63 -1.59
N LEU A 5 -6.37 10.60 -1.60
CA LEU A 5 -7.49 10.52 -0.66
C LEU A 5 -7.02 10.37 0.80
N ALA A 6 -5.93 9.63 1.04
CA ALA A 6 -5.40 9.42 2.39
C ALA A 6 -4.84 10.70 3.03
N VAL A 7 -4.49 11.70 2.21
CA VAL A 7 -3.95 12.99 2.66
C VAL A 7 -4.88 14.18 2.42
N ASN A 8 -6.17 13.93 2.17
CA ASN A 8 -7.16 14.97 1.86
C ASN A 8 -6.74 15.87 0.67
N ASN A 9 -6.09 15.27 -0.33
CA ASN A 9 -5.61 15.94 -1.55
C ASN A 9 -6.11 15.22 -2.82
N ALA A 10 -7.25 14.53 -2.73
CA ALA A 10 -7.91 13.93 -3.90
C ALA A 10 -8.79 14.98 -4.61
N GLY A 11 -8.67 15.06 -5.93
CA GLY A 11 -9.58 15.81 -6.79
C GLY A 11 -10.86 15.05 -7.12
N LEU A 12 -11.85 15.76 -7.67
CA LEU A 12 -13.14 15.18 -8.10
C LEU A 12 -13.02 14.10 -9.19
N HIS A 13 -11.86 14.01 -9.84
CA HIS A 13 -11.62 13.07 -10.94
C HIS A 13 -10.64 11.95 -10.61
N ASP A 14 -10.23 11.85 -9.35
CA ASP A 14 -9.27 10.86 -8.90
C ASP A 14 -9.96 9.53 -8.56
N ASP A 15 -9.17 8.46 -8.62
CA ASP A 15 -9.56 7.13 -8.16
C ASP A 15 -9.26 6.92 -6.68
N ILE A 16 -9.76 5.80 -6.15
CA ILE A 16 -9.60 5.38 -4.75
C ILE A 16 -8.58 4.25 -4.70
N ASP A 17 -7.40 4.53 -4.14
CA ASP A 17 -6.36 3.52 -3.98
C ASP A 17 -6.50 2.74 -2.66
N LEU A 18 -6.65 1.42 -2.79
CA LEU A 18 -6.72 0.51 -1.67
C LEU A 18 -5.44 -0.33 -1.53
N PHE A 19 -5.00 -0.43 -0.29
CA PHE A 19 -3.90 -1.26 0.17
C PHE A 19 -4.41 -2.32 1.14
N PHE A 20 -4.01 -3.57 0.91
CA PHE A 20 -4.44 -4.72 1.71
C PHE A 20 -3.26 -5.41 2.37
N ILE A 21 -3.37 -5.65 3.68
CA ILE A 21 -2.52 -6.59 4.41
C ILE A 21 -3.30 -7.90 4.57
N THR A 22 -2.71 -8.99 4.11
CA THR A 22 -3.31 -10.33 4.05
C THR A 22 -2.59 -11.29 4.98
N SER A 23 -3.30 -12.31 5.45
CA SER A 23 -2.68 -13.37 6.24
C SER A 23 -1.67 -14.17 5.42
N HIS A 24 -0.72 -14.82 6.09
CA HIS A 24 0.31 -15.59 5.44
C HIS A 24 -0.28 -16.64 4.47
N SER A 25 0.27 -16.67 3.25
CA SER A 25 -0.14 -17.58 2.16
C SER A 25 -1.60 -17.46 1.72
N THR A 26 -2.18 -16.25 1.78
CA THR A 26 -3.56 -15.97 1.29
C THR A 26 -3.62 -14.76 0.35
N LEU A 27 -2.50 -14.39 -0.24
CA LEU A 27 -2.35 -13.11 -0.92
C LEU A 27 -3.12 -13.09 -2.25
N TRP A 28 -2.99 -14.15 -3.05
CA TRP A 28 -3.67 -14.25 -4.35
C TRP A 28 -5.16 -14.50 -4.20
N ILE A 29 -5.59 -15.34 -3.26
CA ILE A 29 -7.02 -15.55 -3.00
C ILE A 29 -7.68 -14.29 -2.47
N SER A 30 -7.02 -13.55 -1.56
CA SER A 30 -7.51 -12.26 -1.08
C SER A 30 -7.65 -11.25 -2.22
N ARG A 31 -6.64 -11.18 -3.13
CA ARG A 31 -6.73 -10.33 -4.31
C ARG A 31 -7.89 -10.70 -5.22
N LEU A 32 -8.11 -12.00 -5.44
CA LEU A 32 -9.22 -12.48 -6.27
C LEU A 32 -10.56 -12.07 -5.67
N LEU A 33 -10.77 -12.31 -4.37
CA LEU A 33 -12.00 -11.94 -3.68
C LEU A 33 -12.23 -10.43 -3.69
N ALA A 34 -11.20 -9.63 -3.38
CA ALA A 34 -11.29 -8.17 -3.46
C ALA A 34 -11.65 -7.71 -4.87
N THR A 35 -11.05 -8.32 -5.90
CA THR A 35 -11.34 -8.04 -7.32
C THR A 35 -12.79 -8.35 -7.67
N ILE A 36 -13.31 -9.51 -7.24
CA ILE A 36 -14.71 -9.89 -7.48
C ILE A 36 -15.65 -8.89 -6.83
N VAL A 37 -15.40 -8.51 -5.56
CA VAL A 37 -16.24 -7.54 -4.86
C VAL A 37 -16.29 -6.20 -5.60
N VAL A 38 -15.14 -5.63 -5.98
CA VAL A 38 -15.14 -4.33 -6.68
C VAL A 38 -15.67 -4.42 -8.12
N GLU A 39 -15.57 -5.58 -8.78
CA GLU A 39 -16.17 -5.80 -10.09
C GLU A 39 -17.70 -5.89 -9.99
N LEU A 40 -18.23 -6.60 -9.00
CA LEU A 40 -19.68 -6.71 -8.75
C LEU A 40 -20.30 -5.36 -8.39
N LEU A 41 -19.56 -4.49 -7.70
CA LEU A 41 -19.98 -3.12 -7.43
C LEU A 41 -19.90 -2.21 -8.66
N GLY A 42 -19.33 -2.68 -9.77
CA GLY A 42 -19.12 -1.86 -10.98
C GLY A 42 -18.11 -0.72 -10.78
N LYS A 43 -17.33 -0.76 -9.69
CA LYS A 43 -16.41 0.32 -9.29
C LYS A 43 -14.95 0.00 -9.58
N ARG A 44 -14.61 -1.17 -10.10
CA ARG A 44 -13.21 -1.52 -10.37
C ARG A 44 -12.56 -0.58 -11.41
N ARG A 45 -11.39 -0.03 -11.07
CA ARG A 45 -10.51 0.64 -12.05
C ARG A 45 -9.82 -0.38 -12.95
N LYS A 46 -9.89 -0.17 -14.26
CA LYS A 46 -9.22 -0.95 -15.30
C LYS A 46 -8.09 -0.13 -15.96
N PRO A 47 -7.00 -0.76 -16.43
CA PRO A 47 -5.89 -0.04 -17.06
C PRO A 47 -6.28 0.85 -18.25
N GLU A 48 -7.31 0.44 -18.99
CA GLU A 48 -7.85 1.13 -20.17
C GLU A 48 -8.82 2.28 -19.85
N ASP A 49 -9.14 2.51 -18.58
CA ASP A 49 -10.10 3.53 -18.17
C ASP A 49 -9.55 4.96 -18.37
N ARG A 50 -10.26 5.76 -19.17
CA ARG A 50 -9.99 7.20 -19.31
C ARG A 50 -10.62 8.04 -18.21
N VAL A 51 -11.76 7.58 -17.68
CA VAL A 51 -12.46 8.21 -16.56
C VAL A 51 -12.39 7.27 -15.37
N VAL A 52 -11.76 7.75 -14.30
CA VAL A 52 -11.44 6.95 -13.10
C VAL A 52 -12.13 7.45 -11.83
N THR A 53 -12.95 8.51 -11.93
CA THR A 53 -13.76 9.03 -10.82
C THR A 53 -14.51 7.92 -10.09
N ASP A 54 -14.38 7.91 -8.76
CA ASP A 54 -14.98 6.94 -7.83
C ASP A 54 -14.62 5.47 -8.11
N LYS A 55 -13.68 5.19 -9.01
CA LYS A 55 -13.23 3.83 -9.26
C LYS A 55 -12.23 3.42 -8.20
N ILE A 56 -12.28 2.16 -7.83
CA ILE A 56 -11.42 1.54 -6.83
C ILE A 56 -10.27 0.85 -7.54
N CYS A 57 -9.07 1.33 -7.26
CA CYS A 57 -7.82 0.71 -7.65
C CYS A 57 -7.35 -0.23 -6.54
N LEU A 58 -7.21 -1.52 -6.85
CA LEU A 58 -6.64 -2.51 -5.94
C LEU A 58 -5.11 -2.43 -6.02
N ASN A 59 -4.59 -1.33 -5.50
CA ASN A 59 -3.27 -0.80 -5.83
C ASN A 59 -2.12 -1.70 -5.34
N MET A 60 -2.25 -2.23 -4.12
CA MET A 60 -1.18 -3.06 -3.53
C MET A 60 -1.71 -4.05 -2.49
N PHE A 61 -1.10 -5.24 -2.49
CA PHE A 61 -1.33 -6.30 -1.51
C PHE A 61 -0.01 -6.70 -0.88
N MET A 62 0.02 -6.84 0.43
CA MET A 62 1.15 -7.38 1.19
C MET A 62 0.69 -8.52 2.09
N SER A 63 1.56 -9.48 2.33
CA SER A 63 1.36 -10.51 3.32
C SER A 63 1.95 -10.07 4.66
N GLU A 64 1.37 -10.54 5.77
CA GLU A 64 1.81 -10.21 7.12
C GLU A 64 3.26 -10.64 7.43
N ASP A 65 3.81 -11.61 6.71
CA ASP A 65 5.22 -12.02 6.79
C ASP A 65 6.17 -11.20 5.91
N ALA A 66 5.65 -10.21 5.16
CA ALA A 66 6.42 -9.39 4.22
C ALA A 66 6.20 -7.88 4.42
N LEU A 67 5.80 -7.44 5.61
CA LEU A 67 5.39 -6.06 5.90
C LEU A 67 6.47 -4.98 5.71
N ARG A 68 7.75 -5.34 5.77
CA ARG A 68 8.86 -4.39 5.66
C ARG A 68 9.14 -4.07 4.19
N LEU A 69 9.23 -2.79 3.86
CA LEU A 69 9.66 -2.35 2.53
C LEU A 69 11.15 -2.73 2.30
N PRO A 70 11.53 -3.19 1.09
CA PRO A 70 12.93 -3.50 0.76
C PRO A 70 13.84 -2.29 0.98
N GLY A 71 15.10 -2.51 1.38
CA GLY A 71 16.05 -1.44 1.69
C GLY A 71 16.23 -0.42 0.55
N GLY A 72 16.31 -0.88 -0.70
CA GLY A 72 16.41 -0.01 -1.87
C GLY A 72 15.18 0.86 -2.14
N ASP A 73 14.04 0.57 -1.49
CA ASP A 73 12.81 1.35 -1.57
C ASP A 73 12.64 2.27 -0.35
N GLN A 74 13.58 2.30 0.61
CA GLN A 74 13.49 3.09 1.86
C GLN A 74 14.06 4.50 1.69
N ASP A 75 13.30 5.36 1.02
CA ASP A 75 13.61 6.78 0.84
C ASP A 75 12.55 7.68 1.51
N LEU A 76 12.74 9.01 1.44
CA LEU A 76 11.77 9.97 1.98
C LEU A 76 10.38 9.82 1.35
N PHE A 77 10.31 9.50 0.05
CA PHE A 77 9.02 9.33 -0.63
C PHE A 77 8.26 8.13 -0.04
N ALA A 78 8.91 6.98 0.09
CA ALA A 78 8.32 5.82 0.72
C ALA A 78 8.01 6.04 2.20
N ALA A 79 8.83 6.81 2.93
CA ALA A 79 8.52 7.19 4.30
C ALA A 79 7.21 7.98 4.39
N HIS A 80 7.00 8.91 3.45
CA HIS A 80 5.76 9.66 3.33
C HIS A 80 4.58 8.75 3.00
N GLU A 81 4.71 7.87 2.00
CA GLU A 81 3.68 6.88 1.63
C GLU A 81 3.30 5.95 2.79
N VAL A 82 4.29 5.50 3.58
CA VAL A 82 4.08 4.64 4.75
C VAL A 82 3.29 5.37 5.84
N LEU A 83 3.66 6.62 6.15
CA LEU A 83 3.06 7.35 7.27
C LEU A 83 1.70 7.96 6.93
N GLN A 84 1.46 8.33 5.67
CA GLN A 84 0.19 8.91 5.24
C GLN A 84 -0.93 7.88 5.09
N MET A 85 -0.59 6.59 5.10
CA MET A 85 -1.60 5.54 5.01
C MET A 85 -2.61 5.66 6.15
N GLU A 86 -3.88 5.60 5.77
CA GLU A 86 -4.99 5.63 6.70
C GLU A 86 -5.71 4.28 6.74
N PRO A 87 -5.82 3.65 7.92
CA PRO A 87 -6.52 2.38 8.07
C PRO A 87 -8.04 2.60 7.94
N LEU A 88 -8.67 1.95 6.96
CA LEU A 88 -10.14 1.93 6.84
C LEU A 88 -10.76 0.86 7.73
N TRP A 89 -10.09 -0.30 7.78
CA TRP A 89 -10.48 -1.45 8.57
C TRP A 89 -9.25 -2.32 8.81
N GLY A 90 -9.22 -3.01 9.95
CA GLY A 90 -8.13 -3.91 10.28
C GLY A 90 -8.54 -4.89 11.37
N ARG A 91 -7.98 -6.10 11.31
CA ARG A 91 -8.08 -7.09 12.38
C ARG A 91 -6.84 -7.02 13.25
N GLY A 92 -7.06 -6.93 14.56
CA GLY A 92 -5.99 -6.71 15.53
C GLY A 92 -5.16 -5.47 15.21
N ASP A 93 -3.85 -5.64 15.25
CA ASP A 93 -2.89 -4.54 15.18
C ASP A 93 -2.20 -4.46 13.80
N SER A 94 -2.82 -4.94 12.71
CA SER A 94 -2.18 -5.12 11.40
C SER A 94 -1.52 -3.84 10.86
N HIS A 95 -2.22 -2.71 10.88
CA HIS A 95 -1.66 -1.42 10.49
C HIS A 95 -0.46 -1.02 11.38
N TRP A 96 -0.56 -1.26 12.68
CA TRP A 96 0.54 -0.96 13.61
C TRP A 96 1.74 -1.91 13.44
N GLN A 97 1.50 -3.18 13.11
CA GLN A 97 2.54 -4.13 12.75
C GLN A 97 3.28 -3.68 11.48
N PHE A 98 2.55 -3.17 10.49
CA PHE A 98 3.13 -2.58 9.29
C PHE A 98 3.99 -1.35 9.60
N LEU A 99 3.49 -0.41 10.41
CA LEU A 99 4.28 0.74 10.85
C LEU A 99 5.53 0.32 11.61
N ARG A 100 5.44 -0.65 12.54
CA ARG A 100 6.59 -1.17 13.29
C ARG A 100 7.63 -1.85 12.39
N ALA A 101 7.20 -2.63 11.41
CA ALA A 101 8.09 -3.25 10.43
C ALA A 101 8.89 -2.20 9.63
N ASN A 102 8.32 -1.00 9.50
CA ASN A 102 8.88 0.15 8.79
C ASN A 102 9.31 1.28 9.74
N VAL A 103 9.79 0.97 10.95
CA VAL A 103 10.26 2.00 11.92
C VAL A 103 11.36 2.93 11.38
N TRP A 104 12.05 2.52 10.31
CA TRP A 104 13.04 3.33 9.60
C TRP A 104 12.45 4.67 9.12
N VAL A 105 11.14 4.78 8.88
CA VAL A 105 10.51 6.05 8.46
C VAL A 105 10.71 7.18 9.47
N LYS A 106 10.97 6.86 10.75
CA LYS A 106 11.29 7.84 11.78
C LYS A 106 12.55 8.65 11.45
N THR A 107 13.50 8.08 10.69
CA THR A 107 14.72 8.82 10.30
C THR A 107 14.41 9.96 9.33
N PHE A 108 13.30 9.86 8.59
CA PHE A 108 12.88 10.86 7.61
C PHE A 108 11.83 11.81 8.16
N LEU A 109 10.83 11.29 8.89
CA LEU A 109 9.65 12.04 9.34
C LEU A 109 9.33 11.74 10.82
N PRO A 110 10.19 12.14 11.78
CA PRO A 110 10.07 11.77 13.18
C PRO A 110 8.79 12.29 13.86
N VAL A 111 8.38 13.52 13.54
CA VAL A 111 7.17 14.12 14.10
C VAL A 111 5.92 13.37 13.66
N ALA A 112 5.82 13.05 12.36
CA ALA A 112 4.68 12.29 11.83
C ALA A 112 4.63 10.87 12.40
N TRP A 113 5.79 10.22 12.60
CA TRP A 113 5.88 8.94 13.30
C TRP A 113 5.32 9.03 14.73
N ASP A 114 5.71 10.06 15.49
CA ASP A 114 5.27 10.23 16.87
C ASP A 114 3.78 10.51 16.99
N ILE A 115 3.19 11.26 16.05
CA ILE A 115 1.74 11.46 15.96
C ILE A 115 1.03 10.12 15.75
N LYS A 116 1.45 9.33 14.75
CA LYS A 116 0.84 8.01 14.46
C LYS A 116 0.99 7.03 15.63
N ARG A 117 2.15 7.02 16.29
CA ARG A 117 2.41 6.21 17.49
C ARG A 117 1.51 6.62 18.66
N SER A 118 1.33 7.91 18.89
CA SER A 118 0.49 8.41 19.98
C SER A 118 -0.99 8.13 19.74
N ALA A 119 -1.47 8.32 18.50
CA ALA A 119 -2.83 7.97 18.11
C ALA A 119 -3.14 6.48 18.35
N ARG A 120 -2.17 5.59 18.13
CA ARG A 120 -2.34 4.15 18.37
C ARG A 120 -2.58 3.82 19.84
N ASN A 121 -1.87 4.47 20.76
CA ASN A 121 -1.99 4.21 22.20
C ASN A 121 -3.40 4.51 22.74
N ASN A 122 -4.18 5.33 22.02
CA ASN A 122 -5.53 5.71 22.40
C ASN A 122 -6.61 4.74 21.88
N HIS A 123 -6.24 3.74 21.06
CA HIS A 123 -7.20 2.78 20.52
C HIS A 123 -7.16 1.43 21.26
N PRO A 124 -8.31 0.89 21.68
CA PRO A 124 -8.36 -0.42 22.33
C PRO A 124 -7.88 -1.52 21.36
N LYS A 125 -7.09 -2.46 21.88
CA LYS A 125 -6.65 -3.64 21.13
C LYS A 125 -7.85 -4.55 20.89
N ASN A 126 -8.44 -4.48 19.70
CA ASN A 126 -9.56 -5.34 19.36
C ASN A 126 -9.05 -6.77 19.05
N THR A 127 -9.32 -7.69 19.97
CA THR A 127 -8.95 -9.11 19.83
C THR A 127 -10.02 -9.81 19.00
N TYR A 128 -9.91 -9.74 17.67
CA TYR A 128 -10.85 -10.44 16.81
C TYR A 128 -10.58 -11.95 16.81
N LEU A 129 -11.53 -12.70 17.36
CA LEU A 129 -11.64 -14.16 17.25
C LEU A 129 -12.26 -14.55 15.90
N TRP A 130 -11.58 -14.27 14.78
CA TRP A 130 -11.86 -15.05 13.57
C TRP A 130 -11.02 -16.33 13.64
N THR A 131 -11.70 -17.47 13.65
CA THR A 131 -11.09 -18.80 13.78
C THR A 131 -10.09 -19.04 12.66
N GLN A 132 -8.90 -19.54 13.03
CA GLN A 132 -7.85 -20.07 12.14
C GLN A 132 -8.42 -20.89 10.95
N LEU A 133 -9.58 -21.52 11.13
CA LEU A 133 -10.32 -22.30 10.14
C LEU A 133 -10.52 -21.60 8.78
N SER A 134 -10.93 -20.32 8.74
CA SER A 134 -11.21 -19.64 7.47
C SER A 134 -9.94 -19.37 6.67
N VAL A 135 -8.83 -19.05 7.35
CA VAL A 135 -7.52 -18.86 6.73
C VAL A 135 -7.00 -20.18 6.17
N VAL A 136 -7.23 -21.31 6.85
CA VAL A 136 -6.87 -22.64 6.36
C VAL A 136 -7.59 -22.96 5.06
N VAL A 137 -8.90 -22.72 4.98
CA VAL A 137 -9.68 -22.92 3.73
C VAL A 137 -9.14 -22.05 2.60
N LEU A 138 -8.91 -20.76 2.86
CA LEU A 138 -8.39 -19.84 1.85
C LEU A 138 -7.02 -20.27 1.29
N ARG A 139 -6.14 -20.83 2.14
CA ARG A 139 -4.81 -21.32 1.73
C ARG A 139 -4.87 -22.44 0.71
N PHE A 140 -5.86 -23.33 0.77
CA PHE A 140 -6.03 -24.39 -0.25
C PHE A 140 -6.23 -23.81 -1.66
N PHE A 141 -6.90 -22.66 -1.76
CA PHE A 141 -7.20 -22.00 -3.02
C PHE A 141 -6.12 -20.99 -3.46
N GLU A 142 -5.07 -20.77 -2.65
CA GLU A 142 -4.03 -19.78 -2.95
C GLU A 142 -3.28 -20.10 -4.25
N LEU A 143 -2.81 -21.34 -4.42
CA LEU A 143 -2.05 -21.75 -5.61
C LEU A 143 -2.92 -21.76 -6.89
N PRO A 144 -4.15 -22.34 -6.88
CA PRO A 144 -5.06 -22.19 -8.01
C PRO A 144 -5.36 -20.73 -8.36
N ALA A 145 -5.68 -19.89 -7.35
CA ALA A 145 -5.97 -18.47 -7.57
C ALA A 145 -4.77 -17.74 -8.15
N LYS A 146 -3.55 -18.05 -7.69
CA LYS A 146 -2.31 -17.53 -8.27
C LYS A 146 -2.15 -17.91 -9.73
N GLY A 147 -2.32 -19.19 -10.06
CA GLY A 147 -2.16 -19.71 -11.43
C GLY A 147 -3.11 -19.03 -12.42
N VAL A 148 -4.40 -18.97 -12.09
CA VAL A 148 -5.44 -18.34 -12.92
C VAL A 148 -5.16 -16.85 -13.12
N GLN A 149 -4.83 -16.14 -12.04
CA GLN A 149 -4.59 -14.70 -12.12
C GLN A 149 -3.31 -14.37 -12.90
N LEU A 150 -2.24 -15.14 -12.74
CA LEU A 150 -1.03 -14.97 -13.54
C LEU A 150 -1.27 -15.27 -15.01
N TRP A 151 -2.04 -16.32 -15.32
CA TRP A 151 -2.44 -16.63 -16.70
C TRP A 151 -3.26 -15.51 -17.33
N TYR A 152 -4.21 -14.94 -16.59
CA TYR A 152 -5.02 -13.80 -17.06
C TYR A 152 -4.17 -12.55 -17.29
N MET A 153 -3.26 -12.25 -16.35
CA MET A 153 -2.41 -11.06 -16.41
C MET A 153 -1.28 -11.15 -17.44
N ARG A 154 -0.90 -12.36 -17.92
CA ARG A 154 0.27 -12.56 -18.77
C ARG A 154 0.31 -11.68 -20.02
N ARG A 155 -0.86 -11.32 -20.57
CA ARG A 155 -0.98 -10.48 -21.78
C ARG A 155 -0.95 -8.97 -21.50
N ARG A 156 -1.11 -8.55 -20.24
CA ARG A 156 -1.32 -7.14 -19.85
C ARG A 156 -0.23 -6.60 -18.93
N ARG A 157 0.69 -7.46 -18.49
CA ARG A 157 1.77 -7.11 -17.57
C ARG A 157 2.70 -6.06 -18.17
N LYS A 158 3.01 -5.04 -17.40
CA LYS A 158 4.00 -4.00 -17.68
C LYS A 158 4.95 -3.88 -16.49
N ASN A 159 4.60 -3.03 -15.53
CA ASN A 159 5.48 -2.59 -14.44
C ASN A 159 5.09 -3.17 -13.07
N GLU A 160 4.22 -4.18 -13.03
CA GLU A 160 3.76 -4.77 -11.77
C GLU A 160 4.89 -5.53 -11.07
N ILE A 161 5.03 -5.29 -9.76
CA ILE A 161 5.96 -6.06 -8.93
C ILE A 161 5.20 -7.21 -8.30
N ILE A 162 5.65 -8.42 -8.64
CA ILE A 162 5.06 -9.67 -8.19
C ILE A 162 6.14 -10.46 -7.45
N THR A 163 6.06 -10.47 -6.13
CA THR A 163 6.95 -11.26 -5.26
C THR A 163 6.13 -12.27 -4.46
N ARG A 164 6.80 -13.05 -3.59
CA ARG A 164 6.12 -14.04 -2.75
C ARG A 164 5.11 -13.39 -1.78
N GLY A 165 5.45 -12.23 -1.22
CA GLY A 165 4.66 -11.56 -0.18
C GLY A 165 4.12 -10.19 -0.56
N VAL A 166 4.37 -9.71 -1.78
CA VAL A 166 3.94 -8.38 -2.23
C VAL A 166 3.46 -8.43 -3.68
N LEU A 167 2.32 -7.81 -3.94
CA LEU A 167 1.85 -7.44 -5.28
C LEU A 167 1.64 -5.94 -5.33
N ARG A 168 2.33 -5.25 -6.25
CA ARG A 168 2.22 -3.79 -6.46
C ARG A 168 1.82 -3.53 -7.90
N PHE A 169 0.75 -2.77 -8.10
CA PHE A 169 0.13 -2.52 -9.41
C PHE A 169 0.25 -1.05 -9.87
N HIS A 170 1.28 -0.33 -9.42
CA HIS A 170 1.49 1.05 -9.84
C HIS A 170 1.97 1.10 -11.30
N PRO A 171 1.26 1.82 -12.19
CA PRO A 171 1.69 1.95 -13.59
C PRO A 171 2.96 2.79 -13.75
N HIS A 172 3.15 3.77 -12.85
CA HIS A 172 4.26 4.71 -12.87
C HIS A 172 4.90 4.85 -11.49
N ASP A 173 6.22 4.92 -11.46
CA ASP A 173 6.96 5.24 -10.24
C ASP A 173 7.01 6.77 -10.05
N ALA A 174 6.35 7.25 -9.01
CA ALA A 174 6.27 8.68 -8.71
C ALA A 174 7.54 9.22 -8.05
N ARG A 175 8.42 8.36 -7.53
CA ARG A 175 9.62 8.75 -6.77
C ARG A 175 10.49 9.74 -7.54
N ALA A 176 10.79 9.43 -8.79
CA ALA A 176 11.73 10.21 -9.60
C ALA A 176 11.24 11.65 -9.84
N TRP A 177 9.99 11.82 -10.25
CA TRP A 177 9.46 13.15 -10.53
C TRP A 177 9.19 13.95 -9.26
N ILE A 178 8.73 13.29 -8.18
CA ILE A 178 8.50 13.94 -6.89
C ILE A 178 9.83 14.44 -6.32
N ARG A 179 10.87 13.60 -6.33
CA ARG A 179 12.21 13.99 -5.92
C ARG A 179 12.67 15.24 -6.67
N ASN A 180 12.59 15.23 -8.00
CA ASN A 180 13.00 16.38 -8.82
C ASN A 180 12.22 17.65 -8.47
N LYS A 181 10.89 17.57 -8.35
CA LYS A 181 10.06 18.73 -8.00
C LYS A 181 10.35 19.23 -6.58
N PHE A 182 10.59 18.32 -5.65
CA PHE A 182 10.88 18.66 -4.26
C PHE A 182 12.24 19.34 -4.14
N THR A 183 13.28 18.82 -4.81
CA THR A 183 14.61 19.44 -4.89
C THR A 183 14.53 20.88 -5.42
N VAL A 184 13.80 21.10 -6.52
CA VAL A 184 13.60 22.45 -7.07
C VAL A 184 12.91 23.39 -6.08
N ARG A 185 11.92 22.88 -5.33
CA ARG A 185 11.23 23.68 -4.31
C ARG A 185 12.15 24.00 -3.12
N LEU A 186 12.90 23.03 -2.60
CA LEU A 186 13.83 23.27 -1.49
C LEU A 186 14.90 24.29 -1.87
N ALA A 187 15.44 24.21 -3.08
CA ALA A 187 16.39 25.19 -3.61
C ALA A 187 15.83 26.61 -3.61
N LYS A 188 14.54 26.79 -3.95
CA LYS A 188 13.87 28.10 -3.89
C LYS A 188 13.85 28.71 -2.48
N TYR A 189 13.84 27.88 -1.45
CA TYR A 189 13.81 28.32 -0.05
C TYR A 189 15.17 28.27 0.65
N ASN A 190 16.26 28.07 -0.11
CA ASN A 190 17.62 27.89 0.44
C ASN A 190 17.69 26.82 1.55
N MET A 191 16.86 25.78 1.47
CA MET A 191 16.92 24.66 2.39
C MET A 191 17.99 23.66 1.92
N PRO A 192 18.93 23.25 2.80
CA PRO A 192 19.96 22.27 2.44
C PRO A 192 19.33 20.93 2.05
N LEU A 193 19.86 20.33 0.99
CA LEU A 193 19.38 19.07 0.39
C LEU A 193 20.04 17.84 1.02
N ASP A 194 21.07 18.09 1.83
CA ASP A 194 22.26 17.26 1.96
C ASP A 194 22.00 16.02 2.83
N ASN A 195 21.06 16.08 3.77
CA ASN A 195 20.86 15.02 4.78
C ASN A 195 19.58 14.20 4.59
N ILE A 196 18.71 14.57 3.65
CA ILE A 196 17.36 13.98 3.53
C ILE A 196 17.25 12.99 2.36
N PHE A 197 18.02 13.20 1.27
CA PHE A 197 17.89 12.43 0.03
C PHE A 197 19.15 11.70 -0.43
N TYR A 198 20.31 12.05 0.12
CA TYR A 198 21.60 11.66 -0.46
C TYR A 198 22.48 10.85 0.49
N ASP A 199 22.19 10.84 1.79
CA ASP A 199 22.86 10.00 2.78
C ASP A 199 22.09 8.68 2.99
N ARG A 200 22.36 7.70 2.11
CA ARG A 200 22.47 6.24 2.39
C ARG A 200 22.54 5.41 1.11
#